data_AF-A0A3B9C2C4-F1
#
_entry.id   AF-A0A3B9C2C4-F1
#
_cell.length_a   1.000
_cell.length_b   1.000
_cell.length_c   1.000
_cell.angle_alpha   90.00
_cell.angle_beta   90.00
_cell.angle_gamma   90.00
#
_symmetry.space_group_name_H-M   'P 1'
#
loop_
_entity.id
_entity.type
_entity.pdbx_description
1 polymer ?
#
loop_
_entity_poly.entity_id
_entity_poly.type
_entity_poly.pdbx_seq_one_letter_code
_entity_poly.pdbx_strand_id
1 'polypeptide(L)' 'MVTPFKNTSKEHQEFVEKVTLGFRIAYEKLVRESALKNQTLVVSVKGKPVHVPAKKLLRQLQRNPKSAH' A
#
# COMPACT_ATOMS: atom_id res chain seq x y z
N MET A 1 -8.78 -26.90 -12.87
CA MET A 1 -8.46 -26.96 -11.43
C MET A 1 -7.21 -26.12 -11.20
N VAL A 2 -7.31 -24.97 -10.53
CA VAL A 2 -6.13 -24.17 -10.16
C VAL A 2 -5.61 -24.73 -8.84
N THR A 3 -4.43 -25.34 -8.89
CA THR A 3 -3.73 -25.88 -7.72
C THR A 3 -3.41 -24.74 -6.74
N PRO A 4 -3.75 -24.86 -5.45
CA PRO A 4 -3.35 -23.88 -4.47
C PRO A 4 -1.82 -23.93 -4.33
N PHE A 5 -1.15 -22.79 -4.42
CA PHE A 5 0.28 -22.63 -4.16
C PHE A 5 0.58 -22.92 -2.68
N LYS A 6 0.59 -24.21 -2.31
CA LYS A 6 0.92 -24.70 -0.97
C LYS A 6 2.39 -25.11 -0.96
N ASN A 7 3.27 -24.13 -1.14
CA ASN A 7 4.73 -24.26 -0.92
C ASN A 7 5.33 -22.85 -0.88
N THR A 8 5.06 -22.08 0.17
CA THR A 8 5.85 -20.88 0.45
C THR A 8 7.05 -21.30 1.28
N SER A 9 8.15 -21.63 0.62
CA SER A 9 9.49 -21.69 1.24
C SER A 9 9.68 -20.46 2.14
N LYS A 10 10.40 -20.60 3.26
CA LYS A 10 10.75 -19.48 4.14
C LYS A 10 11.33 -18.29 3.36
N GLU A 11 12.10 -18.58 2.33
CA GLU A 11 12.68 -17.58 1.41
C GLU A 11 11.61 -16.82 0.62
N HIS A 12 10.52 -17.47 0.24
CA HIS A 12 9.40 -16.81 -0.44
C HIS A 12 8.63 -15.89 0.50
N GLN A 13 8.45 -16.29 1.77
CA GLN A 13 7.83 -15.43 2.78
C GLN A 13 8.69 -14.18 3.03
N GLU A 14 10.01 -14.36 3.24
CA GLU A 14 10.95 -13.25 3.42
C GLU A 14 10.98 -12.31 2.21
N PHE A 15 10.87 -12.84 0.99
CA PHE A 15 10.76 -12.03 -0.22
C PHE A 15 9.48 -11.19 -0.22
N VAL A 16 8.32 -11.80 0.05
CA VAL A 16 7.03 -11.10 0.09
C VAL A 16 7.03 -10.01 1.16
N GLU A 17 7.60 -10.27 2.34
CA GLU A 17 7.75 -9.28 3.41
C GLU A 17 8.59 -8.08 2.96
N LYS A 18 9.75 -8.32 2.35
CA LYS A 18 10.63 -7.25 1.84
C LYS A 18 9.96 -6.41 0.75
N VAL A 19 9.27 -7.07 -0.18
CA VAL A 19 8.51 -6.38 -1.25
C VAL A 19 7.38 -5.55 -0.65
N THR A 20 6.63 -6.11 0.30
CA THR A 20 5.52 -5.43 0.97
C THR A 20 6.01 -4.19 1.73
N LEU A 21 7.13 -4.31 2.44
CA LEU A 21 7.76 -3.19 3.14
C LEU A 21 8.19 -2.09 2.17
N GLY A 22 8.88 -2.45 1.07
CA GLY A 22 9.30 -1.50 0.05
C GLY A 22 8.12 -0.77 -0.59
N PHE A 23 7.05 -1.51 -0.94
CA PHE A 23 5.84 -0.93 -1.50
C PHE A 23 5.19 0.06 -0.55
N ARG A 24 5.12 -0.28 0.74
CA ARG A 24 4.58 0.61 1.76
C ARG A 24 5.36 1.91 1.88
N ILE A 25 6.69 1.83 1.95
CA ILE A 25 7.55 3.03 2.04
C ILE A 25 7.35 3.93 0.81
N ALA A 26 7.33 3.33 -0.39
CA ALA A 26 7.09 4.06 -1.63
C ALA A 26 5.70 4.72 -1.65
N TYR A 27 4.66 4.00 -1.21
CA TYR A 27 3.30 4.51 -1.13
C TYR A 27 3.17 5.67 -0.14
N GLU A 28 3.76 5.55 1.05
CA GLU A 28 3.76 6.63 2.04
C GLU A 28 4.44 7.90 1.51
N LYS A 29 5.60 7.75 0.83
CA LYS A 29 6.31 8.87 0.21
C LYS A 29 5.46 9.53 -0.87
N LEU A 30 4.89 8.74 -1.78
CA LEU A 30 4.01 9.22 -2.85
C LEU A 30 2.83 10.02 -2.28
N VAL A 31 2.12 9.47 -1.30
CA VAL A 31 0.96 10.13 -0.68
C VAL A 31 1.35 11.44 -0.01
N ARG A 32 2.49 11.49 0.70
CA ARG A 32 2.99 12.72 1.33
C ARG A 32 3.30 13.79 0.29
N GLU A 33 4.07 13.47 -0.74
CA GLU A 33 4.45 14.42 -1.79
C GLU A 33 3.24 14.92 -2.57
N SER A 34 2.32 14.04 -2.95
CA SER A 34 1.08 14.42 -3.62
C SER A 34 0.16 15.26 -2.74
N ALA A 35 0.13 15.01 -1.42
CA ALA A 35 -0.67 15.81 -0.50
C ALA A 35 -0.15 17.25 -0.36
N LEU A 36 1.18 17.45 -0.37
CA LEU A 36 1.79 18.78 -0.39
C LEU A 36 1.42 19.56 -1.66
N LYS A 37 1.31 18.85 -2.79
CA LYS A 37 0.94 19.42 -4.10
C LYS A 37 -0.57 19.52 -4.34
N ASN A 38 -1.42 19.23 -3.35
CA ASN A 38 -2.88 19.16 -3.50
C ASN A 38 -3.36 18.24 -4.64
N GLN A 39 -2.59 17.18 -4.96
CA GLN A 39 -2.91 16.26 -6.04
C GLN A 39 -3.93 15.19 -5.63
N THR A 40 -4.49 14.55 -6.65
CA THR A 40 -5.40 13.41 -6.52
C THR A 40 -4.70 12.16 -7.01
N LEU A 41 -4.85 11.05 -6.28
CA LEU A 41 -4.29 9.74 -6.63
C LEU A 41 -5.42 8.78 -7.01
N VAL A 42 -5.18 7.89 -7.97
CA VAL A 42 -6.10 6.80 -8.30
C VAL A 42 -5.75 5.61 -7.42
N VAL A 43 -6.72 5.13 -6.66
CA VAL A 43 -6.58 3.96 -5.79
C VAL A 43 -7.71 2.97 -6.03
N SER A 44 -7.46 1.69 -5.78
CA SER A 44 -8.52 0.67 -5.86
C SER A 44 -9.32 0.64 -4.55
N VAL A 45 -10.62 0.94 -4.62
CA VAL A 45 -11.56 0.83 -3.50
C VAL A 45 -12.62 -0.19 -3.89
N LYS A 46 -12.69 -1.31 -3.15
CA LYS A 46 -13.61 -2.42 -3.45
C LYS A 46 -13.47 -2.92 -4.91
N GLY A 47 -12.24 -3.00 -5.40
CA GLY A 47 -11.93 -3.45 -6.76
C GLY A 47 -12.19 -2.43 -7.87
N LYS A 48 -12.65 -1.22 -7.55
CA LYS A 48 -12.90 -0.16 -8.54
C LYS A 48 -11.84 0.94 -8.41
N PRO A 49 -11.31 1.47 -9.53
CA PRO A 49 -10.42 2.63 -9.49
C PRO A 49 -11.22 3.87 -9.09
N VAL A 50 -10.74 4.58 -8.07
CA VAL A 50 -11.36 5.80 -7.54
C VAL A 50 -10.30 6.88 -7.39
N HIS A 51 -10.64 8.09 -7.82
CA HIS A 51 -9.83 9.29 -7.60
C HIS A 51 -10.01 9.78 -6.17
N VAL A 52 -8.91 9.84 -5.40
CA VAL A 52 -8.92 10.23 -3.99
C VAL A 52 -7.91 11.35 -3.75
N PRO A 53 -8.30 12.48 -3.14
CA PRO A 53 -7.35 13.53 -2.78
C PRO A 53 -6.25 12.98 -1.87
N ALA A 54 -4.98 13.27 -2.20
CA ALA A 54 -3.84 12.74 -1.44
C ALA A 54 -3.86 13.18 0.03
N LYS A 55 -4.39 14.38 0.34
CA LYS A 55 -4.64 14.83 1.73
C LYS A 55 -5.60 13.93 2.53
N LYS A 56 -6.55 13.26 1.86
CA LYS A 56 -7.45 12.30 2.51
C LYS A 56 -6.71 11.00 2.82
N LEU A 57 -5.90 10.51 1.88
CA LEU A 57 -5.06 9.32 2.06
C LEU A 57 -4.01 9.53 3.17
N LEU A 58 -3.38 10.71 3.21
CA LEU A 58 -2.39 11.05 4.24
C LEU A 58 -3.01 11.03 5.65
N ARG A 59 -4.22 11.55 5.82
CA ARG A 59 -4.95 11.48 7.09
C ARG A 59 -5.28 10.05 7.51
N GLN A 60 -5.53 9.16 6.56
CA GLN A 60 -5.75 7.74 6.85
C GLN A 60 -4.46 7.03 7.28
N LEU A 61 -3.33 7.32 6.63
CA LEU A 61 -2.01 6.82 7.04
C LEU A 61 -1.66 7.25 8.47
N GLN A 62 -1.89 8.52 8.83
CA GLN A 62 -1.60 9.05 10.16
C GLN A 62 -2.53 8.49 11.26
N ARG A 63 -3.77 8.17 10.92
CA ARG A 63 -4.74 7.60 11.87
C ARG A 63 -4.46 6.15 12.24
N ASN A 64 -3.66 5.43 11.46
CA ASN A 64 -3.44 4.00 11.67
C ASN A 64 -1.94 3.68 11.84
N PRO A 65 -1.31 4.09 12.96
CA PRO A 65 0.09 3.79 13.23
C PRO A 65 0.33 2.28 13.46
N LYS A 66 -0.72 1.49 13.73
CA LYS A 66 -0.61 0.04 14.03
C LYS A 66 -0.53 -0.89 12.82
N SER A 67 -0.53 -0.38 11.60
CA SER A 67 -0.10 -1.19 10.46
C SER A 67 1.44 -1.33 10.43
N ALA A 68 2.20 -0.58 11.25
CA ALA A 68 3.67 -0.37 11.20
C ALA A 68 4.56 -1.30 12.06
N HIS A 69 4.06 -2.43 12.56
CA HIS A 69 4.88 -3.44 13.22
C HIS A 69 4.67 -4.80 12.59
#